data_AF-A0A9D2DTI8-F1
#
_entry.id   AF-A0A9D2DTI8-F1
#
_cell.length_a   1.000
_cell.length_b   1.000
_cell.length_c   1.000
_cell.angle_alpha   90.00
_cell.angle_beta   90.00
_cell.angle_gamma   90.00
#
_symmetry.space_group_name_H-M   'P 1'
#
loop_
_entity.id
_entity.type
_entity.pdbx_description
1 polymer ?
#
loop_
_entity_poly.entity_id
_entity_poly.type
_entity_poly.pdbx_seq_one_letter_code
_entity_poly.pdbx_strand_id
1 'polypeptide(L)'
;MKKKKWPCLLAAVLILAGSAGGFSVFGDREVRAVKKHVVVLDPGHGGGETGAWAWHNGVLYKEEEINWKISNYTMQELAREGDIEVHLTRSYQEQLGLRARVQRAKDYGADLLVSQHVNSVESPTPRGASVMISKGTYRPYLAQKEKLFGSYVMEELGKLGIYQRFPETGGMEYRMTENDSRYPNGALRDYYGIVASSVEMDLPGVIIEHAFISNASDVKNYLSSDAKLRRLAQADARAIIRYCDQLPDEEPDSSPEETKKNGWYKENGDYYYYENDKKVKNKLLFLKPGIYLVGKDGKRQYGWQEFEGKQYFFKEDGIAHCNWMNDNGTWYYFDITYGFMYKDIAMVSQSGDVYLFGKDGKRLRGWCELKGKEYFVGSKGYALRGMQKVNGKYYYFHPTKAYLYKNKKITMKNGDIYYVDQKGVRYNKGFKTLKTKGKSSTYFFQLNGKARKGWMKLNLKWYYFHPDTGAMYKNTKLKTSNGKIYKFNSQGVCTNRR
;
A
#
# COMPACT_ATOMS: atom_id res chain seq x y z
N MET A 1 -38.73 41.52 -64.84
CA MET A 1 -37.85 40.72 -65.74
C MET A 1 -38.23 39.24 -65.64
N LYS A 2 -39.04 38.74 -66.59
CA LYS A 2 -38.79 37.59 -67.48
C LYS A 2 -37.99 36.45 -66.82
N LYS A 3 -38.70 35.39 -66.38
CA LYS A 3 -38.85 34.08 -67.05
C LYS A 3 -37.61 33.18 -66.98
N LYS A 4 -37.76 31.97 -66.43
CA LYS A 4 -37.63 30.71 -67.20
C LYS A 4 -38.12 29.50 -66.39
N LYS A 5 -39.30 29.00 -66.79
CA LYS A 5 -39.62 27.56 -66.80
C LYS A 5 -38.89 26.97 -68.01
N TRP A 6 -38.44 25.72 -67.95
CA TRP A 6 -38.84 24.71 -68.95
C TRP A 6 -38.59 23.25 -68.51
N PRO A 7 -39.41 22.31 -69.03
CA PRO A 7 -39.50 20.91 -68.63
C PRO A 7 -38.99 19.96 -69.75
N CYS A 8 -39.36 18.67 -69.65
CA CYS A 8 -39.18 17.56 -70.62
C CYS A 8 -37.84 16.81 -70.45
N LEU A 9 -37.78 15.47 -70.46
CA LEU A 9 -38.55 14.52 -71.25
C LEU A 9 -38.79 13.18 -70.53
N LEU A 10 -39.94 12.57 -70.84
CA LEU A 10 -40.15 11.12 -70.78
C LEU A 10 -39.16 10.40 -71.71
N ALA A 11 -38.61 9.29 -71.24
CA ALA A 11 -38.26 8.16 -72.10
C ALA A 11 -38.67 6.88 -71.38
N ALA A 12 -39.77 6.29 -71.86
CA ALA A 12 -40.18 4.94 -71.53
C ALA A 12 -39.42 3.97 -72.43
N VAL A 13 -38.75 2.99 -71.85
CA VAL A 13 -38.40 1.73 -72.51
C VAL A 13 -38.80 0.60 -71.58
N LEU A 14 -39.86 -0.10 -71.96
CA LEU A 14 -40.19 -1.45 -71.53
C LEU A 14 -39.28 -2.44 -72.28
N ILE A 15 -38.77 -3.46 -71.58
CA ILE A 15 -38.75 -4.88 -72.03
C ILE A 15 -38.46 -5.78 -70.82
N LEU A 16 -39.51 -6.52 -70.44
CA LEU A 16 -39.64 -7.93 -70.03
C LEU A 16 -38.67 -8.61 -69.05
N ALA A 17 -39.29 -8.98 -67.92
CA ALA A 17 -39.42 -10.33 -67.36
C ALA A 17 -38.15 -11.08 -66.88
N GLY A 18 -37.99 -11.07 -65.55
CA GLY A 18 -37.28 -12.09 -64.78
C GLY A 18 -37.95 -12.24 -63.43
N SER A 19 -38.70 -13.32 -63.26
CA SER A 19 -39.40 -13.74 -62.05
C SER A 19 -38.47 -13.96 -60.85
N ALA A 20 -38.89 -13.49 -59.66
CA ALA A 20 -39.05 -14.27 -58.43
C ALA A 20 -38.73 -13.47 -57.16
N GLY A 21 -39.69 -13.47 -56.22
CA GLY A 21 -39.37 -13.67 -54.81
C GLY A 21 -39.22 -12.44 -53.92
N GLY A 22 -40.25 -12.21 -53.09
CA GLY A 22 -40.04 -11.92 -51.67
C GLY A 22 -39.90 -10.46 -51.28
N PHE A 23 -41.02 -9.85 -50.88
CA PHE A 23 -41.00 -8.77 -49.90
C PHE A 23 -40.28 -9.26 -48.63
N SER A 24 -39.08 -8.75 -48.37
CA SER A 24 -38.44 -8.87 -47.07
C SER A 24 -38.91 -7.69 -46.22
N VAL A 25 -39.81 -8.00 -45.29
CA VAL A 25 -40.05 -7.17 -44.11
C VAL A 25 -38.71 -7.05 -43.39
N PHE A 26 -38.12 -5.86 -43.38
CA PHE A 26 -37.05 -5.54 -42.43
C PHE A 26 -37.69 -5.53 -41.05
N GLY A 27 -37.65 -6.68 -40.37
CA GLY A 27 -37.87 -6.73 -38.95
C GLY A 27 -36.75 -5.94 -38.30
N ASP A 28 -37.12 -4.91 -37.54
CA ASP A 28 -36.25 -4.34 -36.53
C ASP A 28 -35.79 -5.50 -35.63
N ARG A 29 -34.53 -5.90 -35.82
CA ARG A 29 -33.87 -6.82 -34.90
C ARG A 29 -33.72 -6.03 -33.61
N GLU A 30 -34.57 -6.31 -32.61
CA GLU A 30 -34.29 -5.91 -31.24
C GLU A 30 -32.84 -6.29 -30.94
N VAL A 31 -31.99 -5.29 -30.76
CA VAL A 31 -30.65 -5.49 -30.22
C VAL A 31 -30.87 -5.92 -28.77
N ARG A 32 -30.96 -7.23 -28.53
CA ARG A 32 -30.91 -7.79 -27.17
C ARG A 32 -29.68 -7.18 -26.51
N ALA A 33 -29.88 -6.42 -25.44
CA ALA A 33 -28.79 -5.97 -24.59
C ALA A 33 -28.17 -7.22 -23.95
N VAL A 34 -27.06 -7.71 -24.51
CA VAL A 34 -26.26 -8.76 -23.89
C VAL A 34 -25.64 -8.16 -22.63
N LYS A 35 -25.81 -8.82 -21.48
CA LYS A 35 -25.14 -8.41 -20.25
C LYS A 35 -23.64 -8.54 -20.48
N LYS A 36 -22.89 -7.45 -20.31
CA LYS A 36 -21.44 -7.45 -20.47
C LYS A 36 -20.77 -8.20 -19.32
N HIS A 37 -19.73 -8.96 -19.63
CA HIS A 37 -18.83 -9.49 -18.60
C HIS A 37 -18.02 -8.36 -18.00
N VAL A 38 -17.94 -8.29 -16.68
CA VAL A 38 -17.20 -7.23 -15.98
C VAL A 38 -15.82 -7.75 -15.62
N VAL A 39 -14.79 -7.17 -16.22
CA VAL A 39 -13.38 -7.48 -15.94
C VAL A 39 -12.73 -6.30 -15.23
N VAL A 40 -12.06 -6.57 -14.12
CA VAL A 40 -11.34 -5.53 -13.37
C VAL A 40 -9.85 -5.84 -13.38
N LEU A 41 -9.07 -4.90 -13.88
CA LEU A 41 -7.61 -5.00 -13.92
C LEU A 41 -7.03 -4.27 -12.71
N ASP A 42 -6.15 -4.94 -11.97
CA ASP A 42 -5.35 -4.33 -10.92
C ASP A 42 -3.92 -4.10 -11.41
N PRO A 43 -3.53 -2.86 -11.74
CA PRO A 43 -2.13 -2.59 -11.95
C PRO A 43 -1.41 -2.73 -10.61
N GLY A 44 -0.56 -3.75 -10.50
CA GLY A 44 0.24 -4.02 -9.30
C GLY A 44 1.09 -2.81 -8.92
N HIS A 45 1.18 -2.49 -7.62
CA HIS A 45 1.98 -1.36 -7.07
C HIS A 45 1.58 0.05 -7.54
N GLY A 46 1.53 1.06 -6.66
CA GLY A 46 1.35 2.45 -7.10
C GLY A 46 0.98 3.44 -5.99
N GLY A 47 0.77 4.71 -6.37
CA GLY A 47 0.55 5.80 -5.41
C GLY A 47 1.70 6.02 -4.43
N GLY A 48 2.93 5.71 -4.83
CA GLY A 48 4.14 5.81 -4.02
C GLY A 48 4.74 4.46 -3.61
N GLU A 49 4.04 3.34 -3.84
CA GLU A 49 4.61 1.99 -3.75
C GLU A 49 5.28 1.63 -5.07
N THR A 50 6.61 1.74 -5.16
CA THR A 50 7.32 1.51 -6.43
C THR A 50 7.37 0.05 -6.89
N GLY A 51 7.10 -0.88 -5.98
CA GLY A 51 7.48 -2.28 -6.17
C GLY A 51 8.99 -2.42 -6.30
N ALA A 52 9.42 -3.44 -7.03
CA ALA A 52 10.81 -3.65 -7.40
C ALA A 52 11.31 -2.63 -8.44
N TRP A 53 12.63 -2.48 -8.52
CA TRP A 53 13.29 -1.70 -9.56
C TRP A 53 14.61 -2.35 -9.95
N ALA A 54 15.07 -2.11 -11.18
CA ALA A 54 16.34 -2.61 -11.68
C ALA A 54 16.97 -1.64 -12.69
N TRP A 55 18.31 -1.60 -12.72
CA TRP A 55 19.06 -0.89 -13.76
C TRP A 55 19.55 -1.85 -14.82
N HIS A 56 19.22 -1.57 -16.07
CA HIS A 56 19.77 -2.29 -17.23
C HIS A 56 20.24 -1.29 -18.26
N ASN A 57 21.50 -1.38 -18.68
CA ASN A 57 22.11 -0.52 -19.69
C ASN A 57 21.89 0.99 -19.45
N GLY A 58 21.99 1.43 -18.19
CA GLY A 58 21.82 2.84 -17.82
C GLY A 58 20.37 3.34 -17.81
N VAL A 59 19.38 2.44 -17.94
CA VAL A 59 17.95 2.75 -17.82
C VAL A 59 17.40 2.16 -16.53
N LEU A 60 16.68 2.97 -15.76
CA LEU A 60 15.95 2.53 -14.57
C LEU A 60 14.58 1.99 -14.97
N TYR A 61 14.29 0.75 -14.58
CA TYR A 61 12.99 0.13 -14.71
C TYR A 61 12.33 0.05 -13.34
N LYS A 62 11.08 0.47 -13.24
CA LYS A 62 10.28 0.36 -12.01
C LYS A 62 9.04 -0.49 -12.28
N GLU A 63 8.79 -1.43 -11.39
CA GLU A 63 7.66 -2.35 -11.48
C GLU A 63 6.32 -1.60 -11.55
N GLU A 64 6.08 -0.61 -10.68
CA GLU A 64 4.81 0.16 -10.69
C GLU A 64 4.52 0.83 -12.05
N GLU A 65 5.55 1.30 -12.75
CA GLU A 65 5.42 1.99 -14.04
C GLU A 65 5.10 0.98 -15.15
N ILE A 66 5.74 -0.18 -15.11
CA ILE A 66 5.53 -1.25 -16.08
C ILE A 66 4.14 -1.86 -15.89
N ASN A 67 3.77 -2.20 -14.66
CA ASN A 67 2.46 -2.77 -14.31
C ASN A 67 1.34 -1.83 -14.73
N TRP A 68 1.46 -0.53 -14.43
CA TRP A 68 0.50 0.47 -14.86
C TRP A 68 0.31 0.49 -16.38
N LYS A 69 1.42 0.49 -17.14
CA LYS A 69 1.38 0.49 -18.60
C LYS A 69 0.73 -0.77 -19.15
N ILE A 70 1.10 -1.95 -18.65
CA ILE A 70 0.50 -3.22 -19.08
C ILE A 70 -1.02 -3.18 -18.84
N SER A 71 -1.49 -2.86 -17.63
CA SER A 71 -2.93 -2.81 -17.34
C SER A 71 -3.68 -1.77 -18.16
N ASN A 72 -3.11 -0.58 -18.34
CA ASN A 72 -3.74 0.45 -19.14
C ASN A 72 -3.81 0.06 -20.62
N TYR A 73 -2.82 -0.65 -21.15
CA TYR A 73 -2.88 -1.19 -22.51
C TYR A 73 -3.87 -2.36 -22.62
N THR A 74 -3.95 -3.24 -21.62
CA THR A 74 -4.94 -4.34 -21.60
C THR A 74 -6.35 -3.76 -21.60
N MET A 75 -6.60 -2.73 -20.78
CA MET A 75 -7.86 -1.98 -20.78
C MET A 75 -8.19 -1.40 -22.16
N GLN A 76 -7.21 -0.81 -22.87
CA GLN A 76 -7.41 -0.26 -24.21
C GLN A 76 -7.77 -1.32 -25.26
N GLU A 77 -7.23 -2.53 -25.13
CA GLU A 77 -7.57 -3.65 -26.01
C GLU A 77 -8.98 -4.16 -25.70
N LEU A 78 -9.30 -4.39 -24.42
CA LEU A 78 -10.62 -4.89 -23.99
C LEU A 78 -11.76 -3.88 -24.20
N ALA A 79 -11.49 -2.57 -24.15
CA ALA A 79 -12.51 -1.54 -24.40
C ALA A 79 -13.05 -1.54 -25.85
N ARG A 80 -12.41 -2.29 -26.76
CA ARG A 80 -12.89 -2.50 -28.13
C ARG A 80 -13.88 -3.65 -28.24
N GLU A 81 -14.01 -4.47 -27.21
CA GLU A 81 -14.92 -5.62 -27.18
C GLU A 81 -16.32 -5.15 -26.76
N GLY A 82 -17.34 -5.54 -27.54
CA GLY A 82 -18.73 -5.15 -27.29
C GLY A 82 -19.27 -5.71 -25.97
N ASP A 83 -18.84 -6.91 -25.62
CA ASP A 83 -19.42 -7.75 -24.58
C ASP A 83 -18.61 -7.75 -23.27
N ILE A 84 -17.55 -6.94 -23.18
CA ILE A 84 -16.73 -6.79 -21.98
C ILE A 84 -16.79 -5.35 -21.48
N GLU A 85 -17.11 -5.19 -20.20
CA GLU A 85 -16.93 -3.95 -19.44
C GLU A 85 -15.65 -4.05 -18.63
N VAL A 86 -14.69 -3.14 -18.87
CA VAL A 86 -13.37 -3.17 -18.23
C VAL A 86 -13.13 -1.96 -17.32
N HIS A 87 -12.64 -2.21 -16.11
CA HIS A 87 -12.26 -1.16 -15.14
C HIS A 87 -10.85 -1.36 -14.61
N LEU A 88 -10.27 -0.29 -14.06
CA LEU A 88 -9.08 -0.37 -13.23
C LEU A 88 -9.46 -0.31 -11.74
N THR A 89 -8.75 -1.05 -10.90
CA THR A 89 -8.89 -0.93 -9.43
C THR A 89 -8.43 0.43 -8.91
N ARG A 90 -7.62 1.19 -9.65
CA ARG A 90 -7.05 2.46 -9.17
C ARG A 90 -6.59 3.36 -10.30
N SER A 91 -6.44 4.65 -10.00
CA SER A 91 -5.67 5.57 -10.86
C SER A 91 -4.16 5.44 -10.62
N TYR A 92 -3.33 6.03 -11.50
CA TYR A 92 -1.87 5.88 -11.43
C TYR A 92 -1.27 6.36 -10.10
N GLN A 93 -1.77 7.50 -9.59
CA GLN A 93 -1.29 8.15 -8.37
C GLN A 93 -1.99 7.66 -7.10
N GLU A 94 -2.96 6.75 -7.23
CA GLU A 94 -3.74 6.27 -6.10
C GLU A 94 -3.08 5.04 -5.47
N GLN A 95 -2.86 5.12 -4.15
CA GLN A 95 -2.41 3.98 -3.35
C GLN A 95 -3.62 3.29 -2.72
N LEU A 96 -3.76 1.99 -2.98
CA LEU A 96 -4.80 1.15 -2.39
C LEU A 96 -4.21 -0.11 -1.79
N GLY A 97 -4.70 -0.47 -0.60
CA GLY A 97 -4.38 -1.75 0.02
C GLY A 97 -4.97 -2.93 -0.75
N LEU A 98 -4.34 -4.11 -0.63
CA LEU A 98 -4.69 -5.31 -1.40
C LEU A 98 -6.17 -5.69 -1.30
N ARG A 99 -6.73 -5.73 -0.08
CA ARG A 99 -8.15 -6.05 0.10
C ARG A 99 -9.09 -4.99 -0.50
N ALA A 100 -8.70 -3.71 -0.48
CA ALA A 100 -9.51 -2.63 -1.06
C ALA A 100 -9.56 -2.71 -2.59
N ARG A 101 -8.48 -3.18 -3.23
CA ARG A 101 -8.45 -3.45 -4.68
C ARG A 101 -9.46 -4.53 -5.05
N VAL A 102 -9.49 -5.63 -4.28
CA VAL A 102 -10.49 -6.71 -4.47
C VAL A 102 -11.91 -6.23 -4.19
N GLN A 103 -12.11 -5.46 -3.11
CA GLN A 103 -13.42 -4.90 -2.80
C GLN A 103 -13.92 -4.02 -3.94
N ARG A 104 -13.05 -3.17 -4.51
CA ARG A 104 -13.43 -2.34 -5.65
C ARG A 104 -13.80 -3.17 -6.88
N ALA A 105 -13.10 -4.27 -7.13
CA ALA A 105 -13.49 -5.20 -8.19
C ALA A 105 -14.89 -5.79 -7.92
N LYS A 106 -15.17 -6.21 -6.68
CA LYS A 106 -16.50 -6.68 -6.28
C LYS A 106 -17.57 -5.60 -6.43
N ASP A 107 -17.26 -4.35 -6.11
CA ASP A 107 -18.18 -3.22 -6.22
C ASP A 107 -18.52 -2.87 -7.68
N TYR A 108 -17.64 -3.20 -8.63
CA TYR A 108 -17.95 -3.15 -10.06
C TYR A 108 -18.83 -4.32 -10.52
N GLY A 109 -19.03 -5.34 -9.69
CA GLY A 109 -19.69 -6.58 -10.11
C GLY A 109 -18.78 -7.48 -10.95
N ALA A 110 -17.46 -7.45 -10.72
CA ALA A 110 -16.50 -8.19 -11.52
C ALA A 110 -16.80 -9.70 -11.59
N ASP A 111 -16.68 -10.25 -12.79
CA ASP A 111 -16.61 -11.69 -13.06
C ASP A 111 -15.18 -12.22 -12.92
N LEU A 112 -14.20 -11.34 -13.16
CA LEU A 112 -12.77 -11.65 -13.06
C LEU A 112 -11.97 -10.44 -12.59
N LEU A 113 -11.09 -10.65 -11.60
CA LEU A 113 -10.04 -9.72 -11.21
C LEU A 113 -8.67 -10.21 -11.68
N VAL A 114 -7.95 -9.37 -12.43
CA VAL A 114 -6.61 -9.68 -12.95
C VAL A 114 -5.60 -8.67 -12.42
N SER A 115 -4.75 -9.10 -11.48
CA SER A 115 -3.64 -8.27 -10.98
C SER A 115 -2.40 -8.47 -11.84
N GLN A 116 -1.91 -7.43 -12.49
CA GLN A 116 -0.79 -7.52 -13.45
C GLN A 116 0.50 -6.99 -12.82
N HIS A 117 1.50 -7.86 -12.77
CA HIS A 117 2.82 -7.63 -12.17
C HIS A 117 3.95 -8.03 -13.12
N VAL A 118 5.18 -7.59 -12.81
CA VAL A 118 6.42 -8.15 -13.35
C VAL A 118 7.24 -8.72 -12.20
N ASN A 119 7.77 -9.92 -12.38
CA ASN A 119 8.52 -10.58 -11.34
C ASN A 119 9.80 -9.82 -10.96
N SER A 120 10.27 -10.04 -9.73
CA SER A 120 11.60 -9.64 -9.29
C SER A 120 12.16 -10.59 -8.24
N VAL A 121 13.47 -10.81 -8.27
CA VAL A 121 14.22 -11.57 -7.26
C VAL A 121 15.66 -11.07 -7.22
N GLU A 122 16.34 -11.25 -6.09
CA GLU A 122 17.73 -10.81 -5.89
C GLU A 122 18.70 -11.40 -6.94
N SER A 123 18.47 -12.65 -7.35
CA SER A 123 19.24 -13.27 -8.42
C SER A 123 18.79 -12.74 -9.79
N PRO A 124 19.72 -12.39 -10.71
CA PRO A 124 19.36 -11.94 -12.05
C PRO A 124 19.01 -13.09 -13.01
N THR A 125 19.14 -14.35 -12.57
CA THR A 125 19.00 -15.53 -13.44
C THR A 125 17.55 -15.95 -13.72
N PRO A 126 16.62 -15.96 -12.75
CA PRO A 126 15.23 -16.34 -12.99
C PRO A 126 14.58 -15.48 -14.07
N ARG A 127 13.75 -16.12 -14.91
CA ARG A 127 13.09 -15.50 -16.06
C ARG A 127 11.73 -16.15 -16.30
N GLY A 128 10.92 -15.52 -17.13
CA GLY A 128 9.63 -16.05 -17.56
C GLY A 128 8.45 -15.54 -16.74
N ALA A 129 7.29 -16.18 -16.94
CA ALA A 129 6.03 -15.80 -16.31
C ALA A 129 5.40 -16.96 -15.52
N SER A 130 4.55 -16.59 -14.56
CA SER A 130 3.66 -17.48 -13.81
C SER A 130 2.34 -16.78 -13.49
N VAL A 131 1.33 -17.54 -13.10
CA VAL A 131 0.06 -17.01 -12.61
C VAL A 131 -0.18 -17.54 -11.20
N MET A 132 -0.30 -16.66 -10.22
CA MET A 132 -0.61 -17.02 -8.84
C MET A 132 -2.12 -17.17 -8.67
N ILE A 133 -2.55 -18.33 -8.19
CA ILE A 133 -3.97 -18.69 -8.03
C ILE A 133 -4.22 -19.39 -6.69
N SER A 134 -5.49 -19.55 -6.32
CA SER A 134 -5.87 -20.23 -5.09
C SER A 134 -5.58 -21.74 -5.15
N LYS A 135 -5.17 -22.33 -4.02
CA LYS A 135 -5.17 -23.79 -3.84
C LYS A 135 -6.57 -24.41 -3.75
N GLY A 136 -7.61 -23.58 -3.62
CA GLY A 136 -9.00 -24.05 -3.52
C GLY A 136 -9.37 -24.63 -2.16
N THR A 137 -8.63 -24.31 -1.09
CA THR A 137 -8.86 -24.87 0.25
C THR A 137 -10.16 -24.38 0.90
N TYR A 138 -10.70 -23.23 0.47
CA TYR A 138 -11.99 -22.69 0.94
C TYR A 138 -13.08 -22.72 -0.12
N ARG A 139 -12.77 -22.31 -1.36
CA ARG A 139 -13.72 -22.32 -2.49
C ARG A 139 -13.11 -23.01 -3.71
N PRO A 140 -13.15 -24.37 -3.78
CA PRO A 140 -12.51 -25.13 -4.86
C PRO A 140 -12.96 -24.73 -6.27
N TYR A 141 -14.21 -24.30 -6.43
CA TYR A 141 -14.76 -23.91 -7.72
C TYR A 141 -14.11 -22.62 -8.27
N LEU A 142 -13.69 -21.68 -7.40
CA LEU A 142 -12.93 -20.49 -7.82
C LEU A 142 -11.54 -20.89 -8.32
N ALA A 143 -10.87 -21.81 -7.63
CA ALA A 143 -9.56 -22.31 -8.06
C ALA A 143 -9.63 -22.99 -9.45
N GLN A 144 -10.74 -23.65 -9.79
CA GLN A 144 -10.94 -24.20 -11.14
C GLN A 144 -11.07 -23.08 -12.19
N LYS A 145 -11.86 -22.04 -11.91
CA LYS A 145 -12.00 -20.85 -12.76
C LYS A 145 -10.67 -20.13 -12.96
N GLU A 146 -9.94 -19.90 -11.87
CA GLU A 146 -8.62 -19.24 -11.88
C GLU A 146 -7.58 -20.06 -12.65
N LYS A 147 -7.59 -21.39 -12.50
CA LYS A 147 -6.71 -22.29 -13.26
C LYS A 147 -7.03 -22.29 -14.75
N LEU A 148 -8.32 -22.24 -15.11
CA LEU A 148 -8.74 -22.15 -16.51
C LEU A 148 -8.21 -20.84 -17.14
N PHE A 149 -8.50 -19.70 -16.50
CA PHE A 149 -7.99 -18.40 -16.93
C PHE A 149 -6.46 -18.37 -17.02
N GLY A 150 -5.78 -18.84 -15.97
CA GLY A 150 -4.33 -18.90 -15.92
C GLY A 150 -3.73 -19.75 -17.05
N SER A 151 -4.39 -20.82 -17.47
CA SER A 151 -3.90 -21.62 -18.61
C SER A 151 -3.95 -20.84 -19.93
N TYR A 152 -4.98 -20.02 -20.16
CA TYR A 152 -5.04 -19.13 -21.31
C TYR A 152 -3.96 -18.04 -21.26
N VAL A 153 -3.70 -17.45 -20.09
CA VAL A 153 -2.61 -16.49 -19.91
C VAL A 153 -1.27 -17.10 -20.31
N MET A 154 -0.96 -18.30 -19.80
CA MET A 154 0.32 -18.95 -20.08
C MET A 154 0.47 -19.36 -21.55
N GLU A 155 -0.61 -19.78 -22.21
CA GLU A 155 -0.59 -20.06 -23.65
C GLU A 155 -0.35 -18.78 -24.47
N GLU A 156 -1.06 -17.69 -24.16
CA GLU A 156 -0.95 -16.43 -24.90
C GLU A 156 0.42 -15.75 -24.71
N LEU A 157 0.97 -15.78 -23.49
CA LEU A 157 2.31 -15.28 -23.25
C LEU A 157 3.38 -16.21 -23.86
N GLY A 158 3.13 -17.52 -23.89
CA GLY A 158 4.01 -18.50 -24.55
C GLY A 158 4.17 -18.24 -26.05
N LYS A 159 3.13 -17.75 -26.74
CA LYS A 159 3.19 -17.31 -28.15
C LYS A 159 4.16 -16.15 -28.38
N LEU A 160 4.46 -15.36 -27.34
CA LEU A 160 5.46 -14.29 -27.38
C LEU A 160 6.89 -14.80 -27.10
N GLY A 161 7.05 -16.08 -26.77
CA GLY A 161 8.32 -16.70 -26.39
C GLY A 161 8.68 -16.55 -24.91
N ILE A 162 7.75 -16.11 -24.05
CA ILE A 162 8.03 -16.04 -22.61
C ILE A 162 8.25 -17.46 -22.07
N TYR A 163 9.22 -17.61 -21.17
CA TYR A 163 9.43 -18.90 -20.52
C TYR A 163 8.31 -19.17 -19.51
N GLN A 164 7.72 -20.37 -19.55
CA GLN A 164 6.75 -20.82 -18.55
C GLN A 164 7.48 -21.28 -17.29
N ARG A 165 7.27 -20.57 -16.18
CA ARG A 165 7.71 -21.04 -14.85
C ARG A 165 6.78 -22.15 -14.37
N PHE A 166 7.23 -22.99 -13.44
CA PHE A 166 6.44 -24.09 -12.89
C PHE A 166 5.77 -24.97 -13.97
N PRO A 167 6.55 -25.56 -14.90
CA PRO A 167 5.99 -26.38 -15.98
C PRO A 167 5.13 -27.54 -15.48
N GLU A 168 5.44 -28.08 -14.30
CA GLU A 168 4.69 -29.15 -13.62
C GLU A 168 3.25 -28.77 -13.24
N THR A 169 2.97 -27.47 -13.11
CA THR A 169 1.62 -26.94 -12.84
C THR A 169 1.05 -26.16 -14.03
N GLY A 170 1.72 -26.18 -15.18
CA GLY A 170 1.30 -25.42 -16.36
C GLY A 170 1.46 -23.90 -16.20
N GLY A 171 2.39 -23.42 -15.37
CA GLY A 171 2.53 -21.99 -15.08
C GLY A 171 1.88 -21.52 -13.79
N MET A 172 1.11 -22.38 -13.10
CA MET A 172 0.33 -21.99 -11.94
C MET A 172 1.17 -22.02 -10.67
N GLU A 173 1.28 -20.87 -10.00
CA GLU A 173 1.99 -20.74 -8.74
C GLU A 173 1.00 -20.80 -7.58
N TYR A 174 1.33 -21.61 -6.56
CA TYR A 174 0.50 -21.79 -5.38
C TYR A 174 1.32 -21.55 -4.13
N ARG A 175 0.79 -20.78 -3.18
CA ARG A 175 1.46 -20.55 -1.90
C ARG A 175 0.45 -20.39 -0.78
N MET A 176 0.65 -21.14 0.30
CA MET A 176 -0.14 -21.04 1.53
C MET A 176 0.54 -20.11 2.53
N THR A 177 -0.25 -19.54 3.44
CA THR A 177 0.26 -18.68 4.50
C THR A 177 1.33 -19.35 5.38
N GLU A 178 2.22 -18.54 5.94
CA GLU A 178 3.29 -18.96 6.87
C GLU A 178 2.99 -18.53 8.32
N ASN A 179 1.95 -17.72 8.53
CA ASN A 179 1.59 -17.16 9.84
C ASN A 179 0.34 -17.80 10.47
N ASP A 180 -0.06 -18.98 9.97
CA ASP A 180 -1.24 -19.75 10.41
C ASP A 180 -2.60 -19.03 10.26
N SER A 181 -2.70 -18.03 9.37
CA SER A 181 -4.01 -17.45 8.99
C SER A 181 -4.90 -18.48 8.27
N ARG A 182 -6.20 -18.42 8.56
CA ARG A 182 -7.18 -19.41 8.10
C ARG A 182 -8.38 -18.75 7.44
N TYR A 183 -8.96 -19.46 6.47
CA TYR A 183 -10.27 -19.14 5.93
C TYR A 183 -11.38 -19.48 6.95
N PRO A 184 -12.62 -19.00 6.76
CA PRO A 184 -13.74 -19.30 7.67
C PRO A 184 -14.02 -20.80 7.88
N ASN A 185 -13.67 -21.66 6.93
CA ASN A 185 -13.78 -23.13 7.08
C ASN A 185 -12.65 -23.77 7.90
N GLY A 186 -11.74 -22.99 8.47
CA GLY A 186 -10.61 -23.46 9.27
C GLY A 186 -9.39 -23.95 8.47
N ALA A 187 -9.47 -24.03 7.13
CA ALA A 187 -8.34 -24.39 6.30
C ALA A 187 -7.31 -23.25 6.22
N LEU A 188 -6.04 -23.58 5.96
CA LEU A 188 -5.00 -22.58 5.73
C LEU A 188 -5.40 -21.63 4.59
N ARG A 189 -5.10 -20.35 4.78
CA ARG A 189 -5.37 -19.28 3.82
C ARG A 189 -4.31 -19.23 2.73
N ASP A 190 -4.69 -18.85 1.51
CA ASP A 190 -3.73 -18.53 0.45
C ASP A 190 -2.83 -17.35 0.89
N TYR A 191 -1.57 -17.36 0.47
CA TYR A 191 -0.55 -16.40 0.91
C TYR A 191 -0.76 -15.01 0.30
N TYR A 192 -1.01 -14.96 -1.02
CA TYR A 192 -1.05 -13.70 -1.75
C TYR A 192 -2.32 -12.92 -1.48
N GLY A 193 -2.18 -11.65 -1.07
CA GLY A 193 -3.29 -10.86 -0.53
C GLY A 193 -4.44 -10.62 -1.50
N ILE A 194 -4.16 -10.45 -2.80
CA ILE A 194 -5.20 -10.35 -3.85
C ILE A 194 -5.96 -11.67 -3.96
N VAL A 195 -5.27 -12.76 -4.31
CA VAL A 195 -5.85 -14.11 -4.45
C VAL A 195 -6.71 -14.47 -3.24
N ALA A 196 -6.14 -14.35 -2.04
CA ALA A 196 -6.83 -14.77 -0.83
C ALA A 196 -8.03 -13.89 -0.46
N SER A 197 -7.97 -12.58 -0.75
CA SER A 197 -9.12 -11.69 -0.53
C SER A 197 -10.21 -11.93 -1.58
N SER A 198 -9.84 -12.27 -2.82
CA SER A 198 -10.79 -12.63 -3.89
C SER A 198 -11.58 -13.89 -3.53
N VAL A 199 -10.90 -14.91 -3.01
CA VAL A 199 -11.55 -16.13 -2.49
C VAL A 199 -12.49 -15.82 -1.31
N GLU A 200 -12.12 -14.93 -0.39
CA GLU A 200 -13.01 -14.50 0.71
C GLU A 200 -14.25 -13.74 0.22
N MET A 201 -14.11 -12.98 -0.87
CA MET A 201 -15.17 -12.16 -1.47
C MET A 201 -15.94 -12.86 -2.58
N ASP A 202 -15.70 -14.16 -2.77
CA ASP A 202 -16.38 -14.97 -3.77
C ASP A 202 -16.22 -14.39 -5.19
N LEU A 203 -14.96 -14.16 -5.58
CA LEU A 203 -14.56 -13.54 -6.85
C LEU A 203 -13.35 -14.30 -7.41
N PRO A 204 -13.36 -14.77 -8.68
CA PRO A 204 -12.14 -15.27 -9.33
C PRO A 204 -11.11 -14.15 -9.41
N GLY A 205 -9.95 -14.34 -8.78
CA GLY A 205 -8.93 -13.29 -8.73
C GLY A 205 -7.51 -13.84 -8.76
N VAL A 206 -6.76 -13.47 -9.78
CA VAL A 206 -5.40 -13.97 -10.00
C VAL A 206 -4.36 -12.86 -9.99
N ILE A 207 -3.10 -13.25 -9.83
CA ILE A 207 -1.95 -12.37 -10.10
C ILE A 207 -1.18 -12.95 -11.27
N ILE A 208 -1.05 -12.20 -12.36
CA ILE A 208 -0.15 -12.51 -13.46
C ILE A 208 1.20 -11.89 -13.13
N GLU A 209 2.19 -12.74 -12.92
CA GLU A 209 3.57 -12.35 -12.75
C GLU A 209 4.29 -12.53 -14.07
N HIS A 210 4.41 -11.45 -14.83
CA HIS A 210 5.13 -11.43 -16.10
C HIS A 210 6.64 -11.58 -15.89
N ALA A 211 7.39 -11.54 -16.99
CA ALA A 211 8.84 -11.49 -17.08
C ALA A 211 9.57 -10.79 -15.91
N PHE A 212 10.82 -11.17 -15.65
CA PHE A 212 11.59 -10.66 -14.52
C PHE A 212 12.24 -9.31 -14.82
N ILE A 213 11.91 -8.28 -14.05
CA ILE A 213 12.58 -6.97 -14.10
C ILE A 213 14.06 -7.07 -13.69
N SER A 214 14.42 -8.06 -12.88
CA SER A 214 15.80 -8.32 -12.48
C SER A 214 16.64 -9.06 -13.54
N ASN A 215 16.00 -9.63 -14.59
CA ASN A 215 16.68 -10.39 -15.63
C ASN A 215 16.87 -9.58 -16.91
N ALA A 216 18.12 -9.42 -17.35
CA ALA A 216 18.45 -8.59 -18.50
C ALA A 216 17.85 -9.09 -19.82
N SER A 217 17.69 -10.41 -20.00
CA SER A 217 17.08 -10.97 -21.21
C SER A 217 15.58 -10.69 -21.25
N ASP A 218 14.89 -10.86 -20.12
CA ASP A 218 13.46 -10.57 -19.99
C ASP A 218 13.18 -9.07 -20.19
N VAL A 219 14.00 -8.21 -19.60
CA VAL A 219 13.91 -6.75 -19.84
C VAL A 219 14.11 -6.44 -21.32
N LYS A 220 15.18 -6.97 -21.93
CA LYS A 220 15.47 -6.75 -23.35
C LYS A 220 14.33 -7.21 -24.26
N ASN A 221 13.73 -8.37 -23.99
CA ASN A 221 12.76 -8.99 -24.89
C ASN A 221 11.32 -8.51 -24.65
N TYR A 222 10.96 -8.19 -23.40
CA TYR A 222 9.55 -8.00 -23.02
C TYR A 222 9.25 -6.66 -22.33
N LEU A 223 10.20 -6.05 -21.58
CA LEU A 223 9.89 -4.90 -20.71
C LEU A 223 10.47 -3.56 -21.18
N SER A 224 11.41 -3.58 -22.14
CA SER A 224 12.24 -2.41 -22.50
C SER A 224 11.59 -1.33 -23.37
N SER A 225 10.31 -1.46 -23.73
CA SER A 225 9.62 -0.44 -24.55
C SER A 225 8.11 -0.59 -24.49
N ASP A 226 7.36 0.49 -24.68
CA ASP A 226 5.90 0.48 -24.73
C ASP A 226 5.35 -0.50 -25.77
N ALA A 227 6.01 -0.66 -26.93
CA ALA A 227 5.61 -1.63 -27.95
C ALA A 227 5.66 -3.08 -27.44
N LYS A 228 6.60 -3.42 -26.56
CA LYS A 228 6.71 -4.75 -25.94
C LYS A 228 5.69 -4.92 -24.82
N LEU A 229 5.48 -3.88 -24.00
CA LEU A 229 4.43 -3.88 -22.97
C LEU A 229 3.03 -4.02 -23.59
N ARG A 230 2.78 -3.41 -24.75
CA ARG A 230 1.54 -3.60 -25.52
C ARG A 230 1.36 -5.04 -25.99
N ARG A 231 2.44 -5.75 -26.37
CA ARG A 231 2.34 -7.17 -26.76
C ARG A 231 1.95 -8.06 -25.57
N LEU A 232 2.51 -7.80 -24.39
CA LEU A 232 2.09 -8.48 -23.15
C LEU A 232 0.61 -8.19 -22.86
N ALA A 233 0.23 -6.92 -22.91
CA ALA A 233 -1.15 -6.50 -22.68
C ALA A 233 -2.17 -7.12 -23.67
N GLN A 234 -1.79 -7.26 -24.94
CA GLN A 234 -2.59 -7.95 -25.96
C GLN A 234 -2.72 -9.45 -25.69
N ALA A 235 -1.67 -10.10 -25.16
CA ALA A 235 -1.74 -11.49 -24.73
C ALA A 235 -2.70 -11.66 -23.56
N ASP A 236 -2.62 -10.78 -22.55
CA ASP A 236 -3.55 -10.77 -21.43
C ASP A 236 -4.99 -10.53 -21.89
N ALA A 237 -5.21 -9.56 -22.79
CA ALA A 237 -6.54 -9.28 -23.34
C ALA A 237 -7.13 -10.49 -24.06
N ARG A 238 -6.35 -11.20 -24.88
CA ARG A 238 -6.80 -12.44 -25.54
C ARG A 238 -7.12 -13.55 -24.53
N ALA A 239 -6.34 -13.70 -23.47
CA ALA A 239 -6.63 -14.66 -22.42
C ALA A 239 -7.94 -14.33 -21.67
N ILE A 240 -8.18 -13.04 -21.43
CA ILE A 240 -9.39 -12.53 -20.79
C ILE A 240 -10.62 -12.77 -21.67
N ILE A 241 -10.54 -12.42 -22.96
CA ILE A 241 -11.64 -12.66 -23.93
C ILE A 241 -11.98 -14.15 -23.96
N ARG A 242 -10.98 -15.01 -24.16
CA ARG A 242 -11.17 -16.47 -24.16
C ARG A 242 -11.82 -17.00 -22.88
N TYR A 243 -11.50 -16.41 -21.73
CA TYR A 243 -12.12 -16.79 -20.46
C TYR A 243 -13.56 -16.30 -20.34
N CYS A 244 -13.85 -15.06 -20.75
CA CYS A 244 -15.21 -14.52 -20.77
C CYS A 244 -16.12 -15.35 -21.67
N ASP A 245 -15.62 -15.81 -22.83
CA ASP A 245 -16.35 -16.71 -23.74
C ASP A 245 -16.72 -18.08 -23.11
N GLN A 246 -16.09 -18.46 -21.98
CA GLN A 246 -16.43 -19.68 -21.24
C GLN A 246 -17.43 -19.42 -20.10
N LEU A 247 -17.70 -18.16 -19.77
CA LEU A 247 -18.70 -17.83 -18.77
C LEU A 247 -20.08 -18.08 -19.37
N PRO A 248 -21.04 -18.58 -18.58
CA PRO A 248 -22.40 -18.76 -19.08
C PRO A 248 -22.96 -17.39 -19.50
N ASP A 249 -23.64 -17.35 -20.65
CA ASP A 249 -24.50 -16.22 -20.98
C ASP A 249 -25.52 -16.08 -19.85
N GLU A 250 -25.45 -15.01 -19.07
CA GLU A 250 -26.53 -14.69 -18.17
C GLU A 250 -27.67 -14.13 -19.02
N GLU A 251 -28.78 -14.87 -19.12
CA GLU A 251 -29.98 -14.32 -19.72
C GLU A 251 -30.35 -13.03 -18.97
N PRO A 252 -30.69 -11.93 -19.67
CA PRO A 252 -31.27 -10.78 -19.01
C PRO A 252 -32.51 -11.26 -18.26
N ASP A 253 -32.54 -11.05 -16.94
CA ASP A 253 -33.66 -11.45 -16.10
C ASP A 253 -34.96 -10.92 -16.72
N SER A 254 -35.79 -11.85 -17.21
CA SER A 254 -37.05 -11.57 -17.89
C SER A 254 -38.24 -11.50 -16.94
N SER A 255 -37.98 -11.48 -15.63
CA SER A 255 -38.96 -11.05 -14.63
C SER A 255 -39.30 -9.57 -14.86
N PRO A 256 -40.59 -9.16 -14.93
CA PRO A 256 -40.93 -7.75 -14.83
C PRO A 256 -40.42 -7.24 -13.47
N GLU A 257 -39.32 -6.50 -13.47
CA GLU A 257 -38.84 -5.78 -12.28
C GLU A 257 -39.93 -4.80 -11.86
N GLU A 258 -40.71 -5.14 -10.82
CA GLU A 258 -41.08 -4.11 -9.87
C GLU A 258 -39.77 -3.48 -9.40
N THR A 259 -39.53 -2.23 -9.78
CA THR A 259 -38.29 -1.49 -9.50
C THR A 259 -38.13 -1.34 -7.99
N LYS A 260 -37.47 -2.32 -7.35
CA LYS A 260 -37.16 -2.28 -5.93
C LYS A 260 -36.17 -1.16 -5.69
N LYS A 261 -36.42 -0.30 -4.69
CA LYS A 261 -35.46 0.73 -4.28
C LYS A 261 -34.16 0.05 -3.88
N ASN A 262 -33.09 0.42 -4.57
CA ASN A 262 -31.72 0.02 -4.25
C ASN A 262 -30.81 1.25 -4.43
N GLY A 263 -29.93 1.52 -3.46
CA GLY A 263 -29.07 2.71 -3.47
C GLY A 263 -29.60 3.91 -2.68
N TRP A 264 -29.08 5.10 -2.98
CA TRP A 264 -29.42 6.35 -2.27
C TRP A 264 -30.70 6.99 -2.80
N TYR A 265 -31.61 7.35 -1.89
CA TYR A 265 -32.83 8.10 -2.16
C TYR A 265 -32.91 9.32 -1.24
N LYS A 266 -33.35 10.45 -1.78
CA LYS A 266 -33.65 11.65 -1.00
C LYS A 266 -35.13 11.70 -0.66
N GLU A 267 -35.46 11.69 0.62
CA GLU A 267 -36.84 11.72 1.12
C GLU A 267 -36.93 12.83 2.18
N ASN A 268 -37.86 13.79 2.01
CA ASN A 268 -38.07 14.91 2.94
C ASN A 268 -36.79 15.69 3.30
N GLY A 269 -35.86 15.82 2.36
CA GLY A 269 -34.60 16.55 2.55
C GLY A 269 -33.42 15.69 3.02
N ASP A 270 -33.68 14.50 3.56
CA ASP A 270 -32.66 13.57 4.07
C ASP A 270 -32.34 12.47 3.06
N TYR A 271 -31.12 11.93 3.13
CA TYR A 271 -30.70 10.80 2.29
C TYR A 271 -30.81 9.48 3.06
N TYR A 272 -31.34 8.47 2.38
CA TYR A 272 -31.53 7.11 2.88
C TYR A 272 -30.95 6.10 1.89
N TYR A 273 -30.34 5.03 2.38
CA TYR A 273 -29.86 3.93 1.55
C TYR A 273 -30.84 2.76 1.62
N TYR A 274 -31.18 2.19 0.47
CA TYR A 274 -32.07 1.04 0.35
C TYR A 274 -31.32 -0.17 -0.19
N GLU A 275 -31.60 -1.34 0.37
CA GLU A 275 -31.20 -2.66 -0.16
C GLU A 275 -32.50 -3.48 -0.31
N ASN A 276 -32.93 -3.78 -1.54
CA ASN A 276 -34.17 -4.53 -1.82
C ASN A 276 -35.41 -3.96 -1.12
N ASP A 277 -35.72 -2.67 -1.36
CA ASP A 277 -36.81 -1.89 -0.72
C ASP A 277 -36.70 -1.68 0.80
N LYS A 278 -35.67 -2.23 1.44
CA LYS A 278 -35.47 -2.05 2.89
C LYS A 278 -34.50 -0.91 3.15
N LYS A 279 -34.98 0.08 3.91
CA LYS A 279 -34.18 1.18 4.43
C LYS A 279 -33.12 0.63 5.39
N VAL A 280 -31.85 0.79 5.02
CA VAL A 280 -30.71 0.37 5.83
C VAL A 280 -30.52 1.33 6.99
N LYS A 281 -30.23 0.80 8.18
CA LYS A 281 -30.15 1.55 9.44
C LYS A 281 -28.94 1.11 10.26
N ASN A 282 -28.34 2.05 10.99
CA ASN A 282 -27.25 1.83 11.95
C ASN A 282 -26.07 1.02 11.36
N LYS A 283 -25.58 1.42 10.19
CA LYS A 283 -24.58 0.65 9.41
C LYS A 283 -23.59 1.59 8.74
N LEU A 284 -22.31 1.19 8.71
CA LEU A 284 -21.34 1.74 7.79
C LEU A 284 -21.51 1.08 6.42
N LEU A 285 -21.74 1.90 5.40
CA LEU A 285 -21.87 1.48 4.01
C LEU A 285 -20.55 1.74 3.31
N PHE A 286 -19.90 0.67 2.88
CA PHE A 286 -18.70 0.73 2.06
C PHE A 286 -19.15 0.66 0.61
N LEU A 287 -19.25 1.81 -0.04
CA LEU A 287 -19.74 1.94 -1.41
C LEU A 287 -18.61 2.43 -2.30
N LYS A 288 -18.75 2.25 -3.62
CA LYS A 288 -17.79 2.73 -4.63
C LYS A 288 -17.33 4.19 -4.40
N PRO A 289 -18.21 5.17 -4.08
CA PRO A 289 -17.77 6.55 -3.84
C PRO A 289 -17.06 6.78 -2.49
N GLY A 290 -17.18 5.84 -1.55
CA GLY A 290 -16.57 5.94 -0.23
C GLY A 290 -17.44 5.37 0.89
N ILE A 291 -17.03 5.64 2.13
CA ILE A 291 -17.67 5.11 3.32
C ILE A 291 -18.74 6.10 3.77
N TYR A 292 -19.96 5.62 4.02
CA TYR A 292 -21.06 6.40 4.57
C TYR A 292 -21.52 5.80 5.88
N LEU A 293 -22.10 6.60 6.76
CA LEU A 293 -22.83 6.11 7.93
C LEU A 293 -24.32 6.42 7.76
N VAL A 294 -25.16 5.40 7.90
CA VAL A 294 -26.60 5.59 8.11
C VAL A 294 -26.93 5.38 9.59
N GLY A 295 -27.61 6.36 10.18
CA GLY A 295 -27.99 6.38 11.60
C GLY A 295 -29.06 5.35 11.94
N LYS A 296 -29.46 5.28 13.22
CA LYS A 296 -30.52 4.36 13.69
C LYS A 296 -31.88 4.62 13.03
N ASP A 297 -32.12 5.85 12.58
CA ASP A 297 -33.28 6.27 11.81
C ASP A 297 -33.14 6.04 10.29
N GLY A 298 -31.95 5.61 9.83
CA GLY A 298 -31.61 5.36 8.44
C GLY A 298 -31.08 6.59 7.71
N LYS A 299 -31.02 7.76 8.36
CA LYS A 299 -30.53 8.98 7.72
C LYS A 299 -29.02 8.92 7.54
N ARG A 300 -28.54 9.35 6.36
CA ARG A 300 -27.12 9.58 6.09
C ARG A 300 -26.57 10.60 7.08
N GLN A 301 -25.45 10.26 7.70
CA GLN A 301 -24.78 11.08 8.70
C GLN A 301 -23.68 11.95 8.08
N TYR A 302 -23.40 13.05 8.76
CA TYR A 302 -22.42 14.07 8.35
C TYR A 302 -21.60 14.54 9.56
N GLY A 303 -20.47 15.19 9.31
CA GLY A 303 -19.57 15.73 10.33
C GLY A 303 -18.98 14.65 11.24
N TRP A 304 -18.62 15.05 12.45
CA TRP A 304 -18.08 14.16 13.47
C TRP A 304 -19.14 13.17 13.96
N GLN A 305 -18.83 11.88 13.86
CA GLN A 305 -19.71 10.79 14.27
C GLN A 305 -18.94 9.71 15.02
N GLU A 306 -19.61 9.04 15.96
CA GLU A 306 -19.10 7.86 16.62
C GLU A 306 -19.90 6.63 16.21
N PHE A 307 -19.21 5.57 15.81
CA PHE A 307 -19.80 4.27 15.48
C PHE A 307 -18.90 3.16 16.03
N GLU A 308 -19.48 2.27 16.84
CA GLU A 308 -18.79 1.15 17.49
C GLU A 308 -17.50 1.56 18.24
N GLY A 309 -17.55 2.68 18.98
CA GLY A 309 -16.43 3.20 19.77
C GLY A 309 -15.30 3.85 18.96
N LYS A 310 -15.47 3.94 17.64
CA LYS A 310 -14.55 4.62 16.71
C LYS A 310 -15.15 5.94 16.23
N GLN A 311 -14.29 6.95 16.05
CA GLN A 311 -14.71 8.26 15.56
C GLN A 311 -14.42 8.40 14.07
N TYR A 312 -15.33 9.05 13.35
CA TYR A 312 -15.29 9.29 11.91
C TYR A 312 -15.63 10.76 11.65
N PHE A 313 -15.19 11.29 10.51
CA PHE A 313 -15.65 12.59 10.03
C PHE A 313 -16.25 12.41 8.64
N PHE A 314 -17.54 12.66 8.46
CA PHE A 314 -18.23 12.57 7.17
C PHE A 314 -18.32 13.97 6.56
N LYS A 315 -17.81 14.13 5.33
CA LYS A 315 -17.83 15.40 4.60
C LYS A 315 -19.26 15.79 4.20
N GLU A 316 -19.44 16.97 3.62
CA GLU A 316 -20.75 17.46 3.15
C GLU A 316 -21.44 16.54 2.13
N ASP A 317 -20.65 15.80 1.34
CA ASP A 317 -21.14 14.77 0.41
C ASP A 317 -21.59 13.48 1.12
N GLY A 318 -21.38 13.37 2.43
CA GLY A 318 -21.67 12.20 3.27
C GLY A 318 -20.57 11.14 3.31
N ILE A 319 -19.47 11.32 2.56
CA ILE A 319 -18.36 10.37 2.51
C ILE A 319 -17.41 10.61 3.68
N ALA A 320 -16.96 9.54 4.34
CA ALA A 320 -15.96 9.60 5.39
C ALA A 320 -14.66 10.20 4.86
N HIS A 321 -14.08 11.13 5.61
CA HIS A 321 -12.76 11.66 5.38
C HIS A 321 -11.72 10.63 5.80
N CYS A 322 -10.79 10.34 4.91
CA CYS A 322 -9.69 9.43 5.12
C CYS A 322 -8.37 10.23 5.11
N ASN A 323 -7.31 9.67 5.70
CA ASN A 323 -5.98 10.30 5.73
C ASN A 323 -5.97 11.58 6.60
N TRP A 324 -5.03 12.50 6.31
CA TRP A 324 -4.84 13.74 7.05
C TRP A 324 -6.04 14.68 6.92
N MET A 325 -6.48 15.22 8.05
CA MET A 325 -7.46 16.30 8.11
C MET A 325 -6.90 17.46 8.91
N ASN A 326 -7.03 18.68 8.38
CA ASN A 326 -6.79 19.91 9.12
C ASN A 326 -8.13 20.58 9.42
N ASP A 327 -8.42 20.75 10.70
CA ASP A 327 -9.55 21.55 11.17
C ASP A 327 -8.99 22.71 11.99
N ASN A 328 -9.00 23.91 11.39
CA ASN A 328 -8.55 25.16 12.01
C ASN A 328 -7.18 25.06 12.69
N GLY A 329 -6.21 24.42 12.03
CA GLY A 329 -4.86 24.23 12.55
C GLY A 329 -4.68 22.99 13.44
N THR A 330 -5.76 22.29 13.80
CA THR A 330 -5.70 20.99 14.48
C THR A 330 -5.62 19.89 13.44
N TRP A 331 -4.65 18.98 13.58
CA TRP A 331 -4.48 17.87 12.64
C TRP A 331 -5.01 16.57 13.23
N TYR A 332 -5.70 15.81 12.41
CA TYR A 332 -6.18 14.46 12.68
C TYR A 332 -5.69 13.52 11.58
N TYR A 333 -5.68 12.22 11.87
CA TYR A 333 -5.38 11.21 10.85
C TYR A 333 -6.41 10.09 10.92
N PHE A 334 -7.07 9.86 9.80
CA PHE A 334 -8.07 8.84 9.63
C PHE A 334 -7.50 7.67 8.85
N ASP A 335 -7.89 6.47 9.26
CA ASP A 335 -7.54 5.24 8.58
C ASP A 335 -7.98 5.30 7.12
N ILE A 336 -7.04 5.03 6.22
CA ILE A 336 -7.26 5.18 4.79
C ILE A 336 -8.22 4.12 4.22
N THR A 337 -8.43 3.01 4.94
CA THR A 337 -9.25 1.89 4.49
C THR A 337 -10.63 1.93 5.12
N TYR A 338 -10.68 2.23 6.41
CA TYR A 338 -11.89 2.11 7.21
C TYR A 338 -12.43 3.45 7.69
N GLY A 339 -11.74 4.57 7.47
CA GLY A 339 -12.23 5.92 7.77
C GLY A 339 -12.27 6.28 9.26
N PHE A 340 -11.83 5.41 10.17
CA PHE A 340 -11.81 5.72 11.60
C PHE A 340 -10.58 6.55 11.99
N MET A 341 -10.74 7.48 12.92
CA MET A 341 -9.68 8.33 13.41
C MET A 341 -8.74 7.56 14.36
N TYR A 342 -7.42 7.72 14.15
CA TYR A 342 -6.43 7.26 15.10
C TYR A 342 -6.38 8.16 16.34
N LYS A 343 -6.41 7.55 17.53
CA LYS A 343 -6.31 8.23 18.83
C LYS A 343 -5.44 7.43 19.80
N ASP A 344 -4.82 8.13 20.74
CA ASP A 344 -3.94 7.59 21.79
C ASP A 344 -2.84 6.66 21.23
N ILE A 345 -2.14 7.10 20.18
CA ILE A 345 -1.17 6.27 19.46
C ILE A 345 0.03 7.08 18.94
N ALA A 346 1.18 6.40 18.88
CA ALA A 346 2.36 6.84 18.13
C ALA A 346 2.41 6.06 16.82
N MET A 347 2.05 6.72 15.73
CA MET A 347 2.01 6.15 14.39
C MET A 347 3.35 6.40 13.69
N VAL A 348 3.90 5.37 13.06
CA VAL A 348 5.13 5.48 12.26
C VAL A 348 4.73 5.47 10.79
N SER A 349 5.05 6.53 10.05
CA SER A 349 4.84 6.58 8.60
C SER A 349 5.81 5.65 7.87
N GLN A 350 5.57 5.42 6.59
CA GLN A 350 6.50 4.67 5.73
C GLN A 350 7.88 5.34 5.62
N SER A 351 7.95 6.68 5.66
CA SER A 351 9.21 7.45 5.75
C SER A 351 9.92 7.32 7.11
N GLY A 352 9.31 6.63 8.08
CA GLY A 352 9.82 6.44 9.43
C GLY A 352 9.59 7.64 10.36
N ASP A 353 8.75 8.59 9.99
CA ASP A 353 8.36 9.72 10.84
C ASP A 353 7.33 9.27 11.88
N VAL A 354 7.45 9.80 13.10
CA VAL A 354 6.60 9.39 14.22
C VAL A 354 5.59 10.50 14.51
N TYR A 355 4.31 10.25 14.20
CA TYR A 355 3.19 11.14 14.51
C TYR A 355 2.50 10.69 15.80
N LEU A 356 2.21 11.63 16.69
CA LEU A 356 1.60 11.34 17.99
C LEU A 356 0.19 11.91 18.01
N PHE A 357 -0.79 11.08 18.34
CA PHE A 357 -2.19 11.48 18.49
C PHE A 357 -2.65 11.27 19.92
N GLY A 358 -3.23 12.32 20.51
CA GLY A 358 -3.79 12.28 21.86
C GLY A 358 -5.05 11.42 21.97
N LYS A 359 -5.61 11.32 23.18
CA LYS A 359 -6.86 10.57 23.43
C LYS A 359 -8.06 11.12 22.66
N ASP A 360 -8.01 12.40 22.29
CA ASP A 360 -8.99 13.12 21.48
C ASP A 360 -8.67 13.07 19.97
N GLY A 361 -7.67 12.29 19.55
CA GLY A 361 -7.24 12.15 18.16
C GLY A 361 -6.47 13.34 17.60
N LYS A 362 -6.26 14.40 18.39
CA LYS A 362 -5.50 15.57 17.93
C LYS A 362 -4.02 15.24 17.86
N ARG A 363 -3.38 15.63 16.75
CA ARG A 363 -1.93 15.52 16.59
C ARG A 363 -1.22 16.42 17.60
N LEU A 364 -0.42 15.81 18.46
CA LEU A 364 0.35 16.50 19.50
C LEU A 364 1.45 17.38 18.88
N ARG A 365 1.87 18.41 19.62
CA ARG A 365 2.90 19.39 19.21
C ARG A 365 3.80 19.74 20.39
N GLY A 366 5.04 20.14 20.12
CA GLY A 366 5.99 20.56 21.16
C GLY A 366 6.25 19.45 22.18
N TRP A 367 6.48 19.84 23.45
CA TRP A 367 6.60 18.90 24.56
C TRP A 367 5.26 18.22 24.84
N CYS A 368 5.25 16.90 24.78
CA CYS A 368 4.04 16.12 25.00
C CYS A 368 4.34 14.76 25.61
N GLU A 369 3.31 14.15 26.20
CA GLU A 369 3.37 12.81 26.78
C GLU A 369 2.35 11.91 26.09
N LEU A 370 2.75 10.66 25.82
CA LEU A 370 1.86 9.61 25.34
C LEU A 370 2.23 8.29 26.04
N LYS A 371 1.25 7.68 26.73
CA LYS A 371 1.40 6.39 27.43
C LYS A 371 2.64 6.35 28.35
N GLY A 372 2.83 7.39 29.18
CA GLY A 372 3.93 7.49 30.15
C GLY A 372 5.30 7.77 29.52
N LYS A 373 5.36 8.10 28.23
CA LYS A 373 6.59 8.46 27.52
C LYS A 373 6.51 9.90 27.06
N GLU A 374 7.60 10.63 27.27
CA GLU A 374 7.73 12.02 26.83
C GLU A 374 8.34 12.10 25.43
N TYR A 375 7.90 13.08 24.65
CA TYR A 375 8.33 13.33 23.30
C TYR A 375 8.49 14.84 23.07
N PHE A 376 9.19 15.20 21.99
CA PHE A 376 9.13 16.56 21.46
C PHE A 376 8.76 16.52 19.98
N VAL A 377 7.63 17.10 19.62
CA VAL A 377 7.16 17.20 18.23
C VAL A 377 7.59 18.53 17.63
N GLY A 378 8.35 18.46 16.54
CA GLY A 378 8.87 19.64 15.84
C GLY A 378 7.79 20.38 15.05
N SER A 379 8.16 21.52 14.45
CA SER A 379 7.25 22.34 13.64
C SER A 379 6.63 21.61 12.44
N LYS A 380 7.35 20.63 11.88
CA LYS A 380 6.87 19.75 10.80
C LYS A 380 5.80 18.74 11.25
N GLY A 381 5.55 18.62 12.56
CA GLY A 381 4.45 17.81 13.10
C GLY A 381 4.79 16.37 13.47
N TYR A 382 6.04 15.92 13.30
CA TYR A 382 6.53 14.62 13.77
C TYR A 382 7.50 14.76 14.95
N ALA A 383 7.58 13.70 15.76
CA ALA A 383 8.45 13.63 16.93
C ALA A 383 9.93 13.57 16.53
N LEU A 384 10.75 14.38 17.19
CA LEU A 384 12.19 14.43 16.96
C LEU A 384 12.88 13.16 17.47
N ARG A 385 14.00 12.81 16.84
CA ARG A 385 14.80 11.61 17.14
C ARG A 385 16.27 11.96 17.33
N GLY A 386 16.99 11.15 18.09
CA GLY A 386 18.42 11.33 18.35
C GLY A 386 18.75 12.56 19.20
N MET A 387 19.98 13.07 19.07
CA MET A 387 20.44 14.25 19.80
C MET A 387 19.85 15.53 19.19
N GLN A 388 19.11 16.30 19.99
CA GLN A 388 18.38 17.47 19.53
C GLN A 388 18.57 18.65 20.48
N LYS A 389 18.63 19.87 19.95
CA LYS A 389 18.66 21.10 20.74
C LYS A 389 17.26 21.71 20.77
N VAL A 390 16.66 21.78 21.95
CA VAL A 390 15.33 22.35 22.18
C VAL A 390 15.46 23.41 23.28
N ASN A 391 15.04 24.65 22.99
CA ASN A 391 15.10 25.78 23.92
C ASN A 391 16.47 25.93 24.62
N GLY A 392 17.56 25.86 23.84
CA GLY A 392 18.93 26.01 24.34
C GLY A 392 19.53 24.78 25.03
N LYS A 393 18.73 23.75 25.33
CA LYS A 393 19.17 22.51 26.00
C LYS A 393 19.26 21.37 25.01
N TYR A 394 20.18 20.43 25.25
CA TYR A 394 20.32 19.23 24.43
C TYR A 394 19.58 18.07 25.08
N TYR A 395 18.84 17.32 24.29
CA TYR A 395 18.07 16.14 24.68
C TYR A 395 18.43 14.98 23.76
N TYR A 396 18.19 13.76 24.22
CA TYR A 396 18.35 12.59 23.37
C TYR A 396 17.06 11.77 23.32
N PHE A 397 16.48 11.70 22.14
CA PHE A 397 15.27 10.94 21.85
C PHE A 397 15.63 9.59 21.24
N HIS A 398 14.84 8.56 21.52
CA HIS A 398 15.04 7.22 21.01
C HIS A 398 15.14 7.24 19.46
N PRO A 399 16.14 6.60 18.85
CA PRO A 399 16.45 6.79 17.42
C PRO A 399 15.36 6.32 16.46
N THR A 400 14.52 5.37 16.86
CA THR A 400 13.35 4.93 16.08
C THR A 400 12.03 5.36 16.71
N LYS A 401 11.79 4.98 17.97
CA LYS A 401 10.54 5.23 18.72
C LYS A 401 10.36 6.66 19.27
N ALA A 402 11.29 7.58 19.05
CA ALA A 402 11.23 9.02 19.39
C ALA A 402 11.00 9.44 20.86
N TYR A 403 10.77 8.55 21.81
CA TYR A 403 10.58 8.95 23.21
C TYR A 403 11.89 9.42 23.87
N LEU A 404 11.80 10.38 24.79
CA LEU A 404 12.91 10.98 25.51
C LEU A 404 13.61 9.96 26.41
N TYR A 405 14.93 9.97 26.39
CA TYR A 405 15.73 9.26 27.39
C TYR A 405 15.96 10.12 28.64
N LYS A 406 15.84 9.48 29.81
CA LYS A 406 16.15 10.05 31.13
C LYS A 406 17.11 9.14 31.88
N ASN A 407 18.00 9.71 32.68
CA ASN A 407 19.00 9.00 33.49
C ASN A 407 19.80 7.95 32.70
N LYS A 408 20.14 8.25 31.44
CA LYS A 408 20.67 7.26 30.50
C LYS A 408 22.01 7.67 29.92
N LYS A 409 22.95 6.72 29.94
CA LYS A 409 24.18 6.80 29.14
C LYS A 409 23.85 6.43 27.69
N ILE A 410 24.31 7.25 26.76
CA ILE A 410 24.10 7.07 25.32
C ILE A 410 25.46 6.82 24.68
N THR A 411 25.57 5.75 23.90
CA THR A 411 26.74 5.48 23.06
C THR A 411 26.30 5.59 21.61
N MET A 412 26.90 6.53 20.88
CA MET A 412 26.64 6.75 19.45
C MET A 412 27.40 5.72 18.61
N LYS A 413 26.98 5.54 17.34
CA LYS A 413 27.65 4.61 16.40
C LYS A 413 29.14 4.92 16.21
N ASN A 414 29.53 6.19 16.26
CA ASN A 414 30.92 6.63 16.18
C ASN A 414 31.72 6.46 17.49
N GLY A 415 31.13 5.83 18.51
CA GLY A 415 31.77 5.61 19.81
C GLY A 415 31.75 6.83 20.75
N ASP A 416 31.12 7.94 20.37
CA ASP A 416 30.91 9.08 21.28
C ASP A 416 29.95 8.68 22.41
N ILE A 417 30.24 9.14 23.63
CA ILE A 417 29.44 8.82 24.82
C ILE A 417 28.88 10.11 25.42
N TYR A 418 27.58 10.11 25.68
CA TYR A 418 26.84 11.18 26.34
C TYR A 418 26.05 10.65 27.53
N TYR A 419 25.58 11.54 28.38
CA TYR A 419 24.65 11.22 29.46
C TYR A 419 23.55 12.27 29.50
N VAL A 420 22.31 11.81 29.68
CA VAL A 420 21.13 12.66 29.93
C VAL A 420 20.62 12.41 31.36
N ASP A 421 20.28 13.49 32.06
CA ASP A 421 19.86 13.46 33.46
C ASP A 421 18.39 13.06 33.65
N GLN A 422 17.86 13.22 34.87
CA GLN A 422 16.47 12.90 35.21
C GLN A 422 15.43 13.74 34.47
N LYS A 423 15.82 14.92 33.97
CA LYS A 423 14.99 15.80 33.13
C LYS A 423 15.24 15.55 31.64
N GLY A 424 16.07 14.56 31.30
CA GLY A 424 16.49 14.23 29.94
C GLY A 424 17.48 15.22 29.33
N VAL A 425 18.01 16.15 30.13
CA VAL A 425 18.96 17.17 29.66
C VAL A 425 20.36 16.55 29.60
N ARG A 426 21.04 16.75 28.47
CA ARG A 426 22.42 16.32 28.26
C ARG A 426 23.33 16.99 29.29
N TYR A 427 24.07 16.18 30.03
CA TYR A 427 25.06 16.66 30.98
C TYR A 427 26.22 17.33 30.25
N ASN A 428 26.52 18.56 30.65
CA ASN A 428 27.40 19.44 29.86
C ASN A 428 28.88 19.28 30.17
N LYS A 429 29.33 19.21 31.42
CA LYS A 429 30.76 19.05 31.74
C LYS A 429 31.00 18.55 33.16
N GLY A 430 32.16 17.96 33.39
CA GLY A 430 32.66 17.57 34.71
C GLY A 430 32.58 16.07 34.99
N PHE A 431 32.97 15.69 36.20
CA PHE A 431 32.91 14.30 36.65
C PHE A 431 31.46 13.88 36.93
N LYS A 432 31.08 12.69 36.46
CA LYS A 432 29.79 12.08 36.76
C LYS A 432 29.94 10.59 36.97
N THR A 433 29.47 10.10 38.10
CA THR A 433 29.38 8.67 38.39
C THR A 433 28.00 8.16 37.97
N LEU A 434 27.99 7.12 37.15
CA LEU A 434 26.79 6.49 36.63
C LEU A 434 26.69 5.07 37.19
N LYS A 435 25.51 4.69 37.68
CA LYS A 435 25.22 3.32 38.16
C LYS A 435 24.49 2.55 37.07
N THR A 436 25.01 1.41 36.65
CA THR A 436 24.40 0.53 35.64
C THR A 436 24.48 -0.91 36.13
N LYS A 437 23.32 -1.59 36.28
CA LYS A 437 23.24 -2.98 36.76
C LYS A 437 24.08 -3.22 38.04
N GLY A 438 23.96 -2.34 39.03
CA GLY A 438 24.70 -2.43 40.30
C GLY A 438 26.15 -1.95 40.26
N LYS A 439 26.76 -1.77 39.07
CA LYS A 439 28.15 -1.28 38.93
C LYS A 439 28.18 0.24 38.79
N SER A 440 29.11 0.88 39.49
CA SER A 440 29.35 2.33 39.41
C SER A 440 30.59 2.60 38.56
N SER A 441 30.46 3.50 37.57
CA SER A 441 31.58 3.95 36.75
C SER A 441 31.58 5.47 36.68
N THR A 442 32.76 6.08 36.89
CA THR A 442 32.93 7.53 36.79
C THR A 442 33.41 7.92 35.40
N TYR A 443 32.85 9.00 34.86
CA TYR A 443 33.16 9.58 33.56
C TYR A 443 33.54 11.04 33.74
N PHE A 444 34.29 11.60 32.80
CA PHE A 444 34.46 13.04 32.69
C PHE A 444 33.87 13.53 31.37
N PHE A 445 32.87 14.40 31.45
CA PHE A 445 32.25 15.01 30.28
C PHE A 445 32.92 16.36 29.97
N GLN A 446 33.25 16.60 28.70
CA GLN A 446 33.81 17.87 28.20
C GLN A 446 32.67 18.85 27.88
N LEU A 447 32.91 20.16 27.67
CA LEU A 447 31.85 21.18 27.49
C LEU A 447 30.76 20.86 26.44
N ASN A 448 31.12 20.13 25.38
CA ASN A 448 30.19 19.60 24.37
C ASN A 448 29.40 18.35 24.84
N GLY A 449 29.56 17.96 26.10
CA GLY A 449 29.11 16.76 26.80
C GLY A 449 29.54 15.42 26.24
N LYS A 450 30.59 15.38 25.41
CA LYS A 450 31.23 14.12 25.06
C LYS A 450 32.09 13.65 26.23
N ALA A 451 31.97 12.38 26.60
CA ALA A 451 32.85 11.77 27.58
C ALA A 451 34.29 11.74 27.07
N ARG A 452 35.25 12.08 27.92
CA ARG A 452 36.68 12.00 27.63
C ARG A 452 37.11 10.54 27.57
N LYS A 453 38.04 10.25 26.65
CA LYS A 453 38.75 8.98 26.50
C LYS A 453 40.25 9.24 26.59
N GLY A 454 40.99 8.25 27.07
CA GLY A 454 42.44 8.33 27.24
C GLY A 454 42.89 9.24 28.38
N TRP A 455 44.12 9.76 28.25
CA TRP A 455 44.75 10.62 29.26
C TRP A 455 44.12 12.02 29.31
N MET A 456 44.04 12.56 30.53
CA MET A 456 43.59 13.93 30.81
C MET A 456 44.34 14.49 32.02
N LYS A 457 44.84 15.73 31.91
CA LYS A 457 45.41 16.49 33.03
C LYS A 457 44.40 17.55 33.46
N LEU A 458 44.08 17.61 34.75
CA LEU A 458 43.17 18.59 35.34
C LEU A 458 43.70 19.02 36.71
N ASN A 459 43.90 20.33 36.92
CA ASN A 459 44.46 20.90 38.16
C ASN A 459 45.72 20.16 38.63
N LEU A 460 46.70 20.01 37.73
CA LEU A 460 47.97 19.31 37.94
C LEU A 460 47.87 17.80 38.24
N LYS A 461 46.67 17.21 38.21
CA LYS A 461 46.44 15.77 38.43
C LYS A 461 46.15 15.05 37.12
N TRP A 462 46.71 13.84 36.97
CA TRP A 462 46.50 13.00 35.79
C TRP A 462 45.40 11.96 36.03
N TYR A 463 44.53 11.81 35.04
CA TYR A 463 43.44 10.82 35.00
C TYR A 463 43.53 10.02 33.70
N TYR A 464 43.01 8.80 33.72
CA TYR A 464 42.89 7.97 32.52
C TYR A 464 41.49 7.38 32.39
N PHE A 465 40.92 7.51 31.20
CA PHE A 465 39.61 7.00 30.83
C PHE A 465 39.76 5.92 29.77
N HIS A 466 39.06 4.81 29.94
CA HIS A 466 39.13 3.67 29.03
C HIS A 466 38.81 4.09 27.57
N PRO A 467 39.63 3.71 26.57
CA PRO A 467 39.42 4.11 25.17
C PRO A 467 38.05 3.76 24.61
N ASP A 468 37.55 2.55 24.87
CA ASP A 468 36.24 2.14 24.35
C ASP A 468 35.08 2.61 25.22
N THR A 469 35.14 2.30 26.51
CA THR A 469 34.00 2.49 27.42
C THR A 469 33.89 3.88 28.03
N GLY A 470 34.97 4.69 27.99
CA GLY A 470 35.06 6.00 28.64
C GLY A 470 35.11 5.98 30.17
N ALA A 471 35.12 4.82 30.80
CA ALA A 471 35.14 4.70 32.27
C ALA A 471 36.51 5.09 32.85
N MET A 472 36.50 5.86 33.92
CA MET A 472 37.71 6.28 34.64
C MET A 472 38.34 5.12 35.40
N TYR A 473 39.66 5.00 35.30
CA TYR A 473 40.42 4.05 36.11
C TYR A 473 40.46 4.54 37.56
N LYS A 474 39.96 3.72 38.49
CA LYS A 474 39.97 3.97 39.94
C LYS A 474 40.35 2.69 40.68
N ASN A 475 41.15 2.80 41.75
CA ASN A 475 41.63 1.65 42.54
C ASN A 475 42.19 0.52 41.67
N THR A 476 42.94 0.88 40.62
CA THR A 476 43.40 -0.08 39.61
C THR A 476 44.69 0.41 38.95
N LYS A 477 45.22 -0.37 38.01
CA LYS A 477 46.45 -0.08 37.27
C LYS A 477 46.21 -0.18 35.76
N LEU A 478 46.90 0.66 34.99
CA LEU A 478 46.99 0.55 33.52
C LEU A 478 48.38 0.04 33.16
N LYS A 479 48.46 -1.08 32.42
CA LYS A 479 49.69 -1.55 31.78
C LYS A 479 49.62 -1.18 30.30
N THR A 480 50.57 -0.39 29.82
CA THR A 480 50.66 0.00 28.40
C THR A 480 51.36 -1.07 27.57
N SER A 481 51.26 -0.98 26.24
CA SER A 481 51.90 -1.94 25.31
C SER A 481 53.42 -2.04 25.49
N ASN A 482 54.08 -0.95 25.86
CA ASN A 482 55.50 -0.92 26.18
C ASN A 482 55.84 -1.33 27.63
N GLY A 483 54.92 -1.99 28.34
CA GLY A 483 55.15 -2.55 29.67
C GLY A 483 55.07 -1.57 30.85
N LYS A 484 54.93 -0.26 30.61
CA LYS A 484 54.83 0.75 31.69
C LYS A 484 53.53 0.62 32.47
N ILE A 485 53.62 0.72 33.80
CA ILE A 485 52.48 0.58 34.72
C ILE A 485 52.15 1.92 35.38
N TYR A 486 50.90 2.35 35.26
CA TYR A 486 50.36 3.53 35.93
C TYR A 486 49.34 3.11 37.00
N LYS A 487 49.46 3.66 38.22
CA LYS A 487 48.59 3.32 39.37
C LYS A 487 47.59 4.45 39.63
N PHE A 488 46.32 4.11 39.86
CA PHE A 488 45.23 5.06 40.11
C PHE A 488 44.60 4.83 41.48
N ASN A 489 44.49 5.89 42.28
CA ASN A 489 43.93 5.81 43.64
C ASN A 489 42.38 5.80 43.65
N SER A 490 41.78 5.90 44.83
CA SER A 490 40.31 5.89 45.04
C SER A 490 39.58 7.08 44.44
N GLN A 491 40.30 8.16 44.11
CA GLN A 491 39.79 9.34 43.41
C GLN A 491 40.08 9.28 41.90
N GLY A 492 40.74 8.22 41.42
CA GLY A 492 41.15 8.05 40.02
C GLY A 492 42.37 8.88 39.61
N VAL A 493 43.08 9.46 40.56
CA VAL A 493 44.31 10.22 40.29
C VAL A 493 45.46 9.25 40.08
N CYS A 494 46.21 9.45 38.99
CA CYS A 494 47.44 8.71 38.73
C CYS A 494 48.54 9.17 39.68
N THR A 495 49.10 8.26 40.47
CA THR A 495 50.06 8.59 41.54
C THR A 495 51.52 8.53 41.10
N ASN A 496 51.80 8.00 39.91
CA ASN A 496 53.15 7.77 39.41
C ASN A 496 53.37 8.28 37.98
N ARG A 497 52.57 9.27 37.56
CA ARG A 497 52.77 10.06 36.33
C ARG A 497 53.01 11.52 36.74
N ARG A 498 54.15 12.08 36.34
CA ARG A 498 54.50 13.49 36.56
C ARG A 498 53.98 14.32 35.39
#